data_AF-A0A4Y1Q3R1-F1
#
_entry.id   AF-A0A4Y1Q3R1-F1
#
_cell.length_a   1.000
_cell.length_b   1.000
_cell.length_c   1.000
_cell.angle_alpha   90.00
_cell.angle_beta   90.00
_cell.angle_gamma   90.00
#
_symmetry.space_group_name_H-M   'P 1'
#
loop_
_entity.id
_entity.type
_entity.pdbx_description
1 polymer ?
#
loop_
_entity_poly.entity_id
_entity_poly.type
_entity_poly.pdbx_seq_one_letter_code
_entity_poly.pdbx_strand_id
1 'polypeptide(L)' 'AGQTGQMLAGLMDWAQATFASKLQVDLPSNSALVTREIDGGLEELKCRLPMVVTTDLRLNEPRYASLP' A
#
# COMPACT_ATOMS: atom_id res chain seq x y z
N ALA A 1 -6.04 -16.22 1.48
CA ALA A 1 -5.42 -15.76 2.75
C ALA A 1 -4.90 -14.34 2.54
N GLY A 2 -4.86 -13.49 3.58
CA GLY A 2 -4.51 -12.07 3.46
C GLY A 2 -5.69 -11.13 3.67
N GLN A 3 -6.34 -11.21 4.83
CA GLN A 3 -7.52 -10.40 5.17
C GLN A 3 -7.26 -9.38 6.27
N THR A 4 -6.19 -9.57 7.06
CA THR A 4 -5.86 -8.72 8.21
C THR A 4 -5.77 -7.24 7.86
N GLY A 5 -5.12 -6.88 6.73
CA GLY A 5 -5.00 -5.47 6.32
C GLY A 5 -6.34 -4.83 5.96
N GLN A 6 -7.20 -5.54 5.23
CA GLN A 6 -8.53 -5.04 4.85
C GLN A 6 -9.46 -4.94 6.06
N MET A 7 -9.38 -5.91 6.98
CA MET A 7 -10.11 -5.87 8.25
C MET A 7 -9.66 -4.71 9.14
N LEU A 8 -8.34 -4.47 9.25
CA LEU A 8 -7.81 -3.33 9.99
C LEU A 8 -8.31 -2.01 9.40
N ALA A 9 -8.27 -1.86 8.07
CA ALA A 9 -8.80 -0.67 7.41
C ALA A 9 -10.28 -0.43 7.71
N GLY A 10 -11.10 -1.49 7.69
CA GLY A 10 -12.51 -1.44 8.04
C GLY A 10 -12.77 -1.07 9.50
N LEU A 11 -11.95 -1.57 10.44
CA LEU A 11 -12.06 -1.22 11.86
C LEU A 11 -11.65 0.23 12.15
N MET A 12 -10.70 0.77 11.39
CA MET A 12 -10.22 2.14 11.56
C MET A 12 -11.01 3.18 10.74
N ASP A 13 -11.92 2.73 9.86
CA ASP A 13 -12.58 3.57 8.85
C ASP A 13 -11.58 4.34 7.98
N TRP A 14 -10.51 3.65 7.58
CA TRP A 14 -9.41 4.23 6.77
C TRP A 14 -9.48 3.76 5.33
N ALA A 15 -8.97 4.60 4.42
CA ALA A 15 -8.74 4.19 3.05
C ALA A 15 -7.81 2.97 3.00
N GLN A 16 -8.01 2.09 2.01
CA GLN A 16 -7.18 0.90 1.82
C GLN A 16 -6.61 0.81 0.41
N ALA A 17 -5.39 0.30 0.29
CA ALA A 17 -4.82 -0.14 -0.98
C ALA A 17 -4.14 -1.50 -0.80
N THR A 18 -4.62 -2.52 -1.51
CA THR A 18 -4.12 -3.89 -1.42
C THR A 18 -3.20 -4.26 -2.57
N PHE A 19 -2.29 -5.22 -2.38
CA PHE A 19 -1.36 -5.71 -3.41
C PHE A 19 -0.51 -4.61 -4.06
N ALA A 20 0.00 -3.67 -3.25
CA ALA A 20 0.81 -2.55 -3.76
C ALA A 20 2.16 -3.03 -4.32
N SER A 21 2.43 -2.72 -5.59
CA SER A 21 3.72 -2.91 -6.26
C SER A 21 4.51 -1.59 -6.42
N LYS A 22 3.86 -0.44 -6.19
CA LYS A 22 4.52 0.88 -6.07
C LYS A 22 3.73 1.77 -5.13
N LEU A 23 4.43 2.59 -4.35
CA LEU A 23 3.83 3.54 -3.42
C LEU A 23 4.54 4.90 -3.52
N GLN A 24 3.77 5.97 -3.76
CA GLN A 24 4.25 7.35 -3.71
C GLN A 24 3.40 8.12 -2.71
N VAL A 25 4.02 8.61 -1.64
CA VAL A 25 3.34 9.36 -0.57
C VAL A 25 3.59 10.85 -0.77
N ASP A 26 2.51 11.63 -0.79
CA ASP A 26 2.53 13.09 -0.86
C ASP A 26 1.94 13.65 0.44
N LEU A 27 2.84 13.99 1.37
CA LEU A 27 2.48 14.56 2.67
C LEU A 27 1.83 15.95 2.53
N PRO A 28 2.32 16.90 1.69
CA PRO A 28 1.64 18.17 1.45
C PRO A 28 0.17 18.05 1.02
N SER A 29 -0.16 17.09 0.15
CA SER A 29 -1.54 16.89 -0.31
C SER A 29 -2.34 15.89 0.52
N ASN A 30 -1.75 15.36 1.60
CA ASN A 30 -2.32 14.35 2.47
C ASN A 30 -2.88 13.15 1.69
N SER A 31 -2.13 12.70 0.68
CA SER A 31 -2.55 11.62 -0.22
C SER A 31 -1.41 10.70 -0.61
N ALA A 32 -1.75 9.53 -1.16
CA ALA A 32 -0.79 8.61 -1.74
C ALA A 32 -1.30 8.10 -3.09
N LEU A 33 -0.39 7.92 -4.04
CA LEU A 33 -0.62 7.20 -5.29
C LEU A 33 -0.04 5.79 -5.14
N VAL A 34 -0.89 4.79 -5.31
CA VAL A 34 -0.54 3.37 -5.17
C VAL A 34 -0.78 2.68 -6.50
N THR A 35 0.24 2.00 -7.02
CA THR A 35 0.07 1.04 -8.11
C THR A 35 -0.12 -0.33 -7.48
N ARG A 36 -1.22 -1.01 -7.76
CA ARG A 36 -1.54 -2.34 -7.26
C ARG A 36 -1.64 -3.37 -8.38
N GLU A 37 -1.40 -4.61 -8.04
CA GLU A 37 -1.68 -5.74 -8.92
C GLU A 37 -3.15 -6.14 -8.85
N ILE A 38 -3.71 -6.44 -10.01
CA ILE A 38 -5.05 -7.01 -10.21
C ILE A 38 -4.97 -8.13 -11.25
N ASP A 39 -6.03 -8.92 -11.36
CA ASP A 39 -6.13 -9.93 -12.40
C ASP A 39 -6.09 -9.27 -13.78
N GLY A 40 -4.99 -9.50 -14.51
CA GLY A 40 -4.77 -8.95 -15.84
C GLY A 40 -3.91 -7.69 -15.93
N GLY A 41 -3.33 -7.18 -14.83
CA GLY A 41 -2.33 -6.11 -14.91
C GLY A 41 -2.17 -5.27 -13.64
N LEU A 42 -1.99 -3.96 -13.86
CA LEU A 42 -1.76 -2.97 -12.82
C LEU A 42 -2.87 -1.93 -12.82
N GLU A 43 -3.26 -1.47 -11.63
CA GLU A 43 -4.22 -0.39 -11.40
C GLU A 43 -3.56 0.70 -10.56
N GLU A 44 -3.80 1.97 -10.90
CA GLU A 44 -3.38 3.12 -10.08
C GLU A 44 -4.53 3.68 -9.26
N LEU A 45 -4.32 3.84 -7.95
CA LEU A 45 -5.29 4.36 -6.99
C LEU A 45 -4.69 5.56 -6.27
N LYS A 46 -5.44 6.67 -6.24
CA LYS A 46 -5.14 7.81 -5.37
C LYS A 46 -5.99 7.76 -4.11
N CYS A 47 -5.36 7.64 -2.95
CA CYS A 47 -6.03 7.53 -1.66
C CYS A 47 -5.66 8.70 -0.74
N ARG A 48 -6.57 9.08 0.17
CA ARG A 48 -6.27 10.07 1.23
C ARG A 48 -5.59 9.39 2.41
N LEU A 49 -4.70 10.10 3.09
CA LEU A 49 -4.13 9.68 4.37
C LEU A 49 -5.07 10.11 5.53
N PRO A 50 -5.14 9.34 6.63
CA PRO A 50 -4.44 8.07 6.88
C PRO A 50 -5.03 6.90 6.07
N MET A 51 -4.20 5.90 5.79
CA MET A 51 -4.59 4.72 5.02
C MET A 51 -3.86 3.45 5.48
N VAL A 52 -4.43 2.29 5.17
CA VAL A 52 -3.77 1.00 5.32
C VAL A 52 -3.30 0.50 3.95
N VAL A 53 -2.04 0.09 3.86
CA VAL A 53 -1.45 -0.50 2.64
C VAL A 53 -0.99 -1.91 2.94
N THR A 54 -1.35 -2.86 2.07
CA THR A 54 -0.72 -4.19 2.05
C THR A 54 0.16 -4.30 0.80
N THR A 55 1.37 -4.80 0.95
CA THR A 55 2.40 -4.80 -0.10
C THR A 55 2.42 -6.13 -0.84
N ASP A 56 2.59 -6.08 -2.15
CA ASP A 56 2.99 -7.25 -2.93
C ASP A 56 4.52 -7.45 -2.87
N LEU A 57 4.99 -8.64 -3.22
CA LEU A 57 6.42 -8.98 -3.28
C LEU A 57 7.21 -8.11 -4.25
N ARG A 58 6.53 -7.53 -5.26
CA ARG A 58 7.16 -6.68 -6.27
C ARG A 58 7.39 -5.24 -5.83
N LEU A 59 6.99 -4.88 -4.60
CA LEU A 59 7.10 -3.49 -4.12
C LEU A 59 8.55 -3.00 -4.06
N ASN A 60 9.46 -3.81 -3.51
CA ASN A 60 10.88 -3.48 -3.38
C ASN A 60 11.72 -4.73 -3.14
N GLU A 61 13.04 -4.55 -3.16
CA GLU A 61 13.99 -5.52 -2.65
C GLU A 61 14.40 -5.12 -1.23
N PRO A 62 14.11 -5.94 -0.19
CA PRO A 62 14.50 -5.63 1.18
C PRO A 62 16.03 -5.55 1.32
N ARG A 63 16.52 -4.45 1.93
CA ARG A 63 17.95 -4.32 2.24
C ARG A 63 18.38 -5.31 3.32
N TYR A 64 19.64 -5.76 3.27
CA TYR A 64 20.27 -6.42 4.41
C TYR A 64 20.52 -5.42 5.54
N ALA A 65 20.34 -5.85 6.79
CA ALA A 65 20.67 -5.05 7.96
C ALA A 65 22.19 -4.94 8.12
N SER A 66 22.72 -3.72 8.25
CA SER A 66 24.13 -3.47 8.55
C SER A 66 24.34 -3.28 10.05
N LEU A 67 25.51 -3.70 10.55
CA LEU A 67 25.96 -3.33 11.88
C LEU A 67 26.21 -1.80 11.93
N PRO A 68 25.86 -1.14 13.05
CA PRO A 68 26.01 0.30 13.21
C PRO A 68 27.47 0.75 13.28
#